data_AF-A0A937YSU0-F1
#
_entry.id   AF-A0A937YSU0-F1
#
_cell.length_a   1.000
_cell.length_b   1.000
_cell.length_c   1.000
_cell.angle_alpha   90.00
_cell.angle_beta   90.00
_cell.angle_gamma   90.00
#
_symmetry.space_group_name_H-M   'P 1'
#
loop_
_entity.id
_entity.type
_entity.pdbx_description
1 polymer ?
#
loop_
_entity_poly.entity_id
_entity_poly.type
_entity_poly.pdbx_seq_one_letter_code
_entity_poly.pdbx_strand_id
1 'polypeptide(L)'
;LDNFKPYNDYYSYQRGDQVLRLTAQLLVEAARTGGDRDTLVVHLGGDDFFIVTTPERADTIAHRALQAFDALIPLHYDEADRRAGHIVATDRQGQTQHFPLMTLSACIATNEAEDVTHPGQIARALTELKSVAKRSPRSTCVRDRRGKYPKTFTRRERDPEPGRRTSGDTAADDATPGGGSTADREA
;
A
#
# COMPACT_ATOMS: atom_id res chain seq x y z
N LEU A 1 8.98 -8.14 -2.53
CA LEU A 1 10.30 -8.77 -2.75
C LEU A 1 10.53 -8.95 -4.24
N ASP A 2 11.78 -9.05 -4.71
CA ASP A 2 12.07 -9.32 -6.12
C ASP A 2 12.49 -10.78 -6.30
N ASN A 3 11.95 -11.47 -7.32
CA ASN A 3 12.14 -12.91 -7.59
C ASN A 3 11.64 -13.88 -6.50
N PHE A 4 10.68 -13.47 -5.66
CA PHE A 4 10.13 -14.34 -4.61
C PHE A 4 9.33 -15.55 -5.14
N LYS A 5 8.55 -15.36 -6.21
CA LYS A 5 7.80 -16.48 -6.81
C LYS A 5 8.72 -17.57 -7.39
N PRO A 6 9.72 -17.25 -8.24
CA PRO A 6 10.72 -18.23 -8.67
C PRO A 6 11.40 -18.96 -7.51
N TYR A 7 11.70 -18.25 -6.41
CA TYR A 7 12.26 -18.88 -5.22
C TYR A 7 11.30 -19.92 -4.60
N ASN A 8 10.01 -19.60 -4.45
CA ASN A 8 9.02 -20.54 -3.92
C ASN A 8 8.83 -21.75 -4.82
N ASP A 9 8.77 -21.52 -6.13
CA ASP A 9 8.58 -22.58 -7.11
C ASP A 9 9.79 -23.54 -7.14
N TYR A 10 11.00 -23.03 -6.88
CA TYR A 10 12.24 -23.81 -6.82
C TYR A 10 12.44 -24.54 -5.47
N TYR A 11 12.22 -23.86 -4.35
CA TYR A 11 12.60 -24.37 -3.01
C TYR A 11 11.45 -24.88 -2.14
N SER A 12 10.19 -24.63 -2.50
CA SER A 12 8.95 -24.80 -1.74
C SER A 12 8.43 -23.57 -0.99
N TYR A 13 7.11 -23.54 -0.80
CA TYR A 13 6.40 -22.53 0.00
C TYR A 13 6.89 -22.47 1.46
N GLN A 14 7.30 -23.59 2.06
CA GLN A 14 7.81 -23.58 3.43
C GLN A 14 9.09 -22.75 3.56
N ARG A 15 9.99 -22.83 2.57
CA ARG A 15 11.18 -21.96 2.50
C ARG A 15 10.80 -20.52 2.19
N GLY A 16 9.80 -20.32 1.33
CA GLY A 16 9.16 -19.03 1.10
C GLY A 16 8.69 -18.34 2.38
N ASP A 17 7.96 -19.04 3.23
CA ASP A 17 7.43 -18.53 4.50
C ASP A 17 8.54 -18.17 5.49
N GLN A 18 9.69 -18.85 5.42
CA GLN A 18 10.86 -18.45 6.20
C GLN A 18 11.43 -17.12 5.72
N VAL A 19 11.48 -16.90 4.40
CA VAL A 19 11.94 -15.64 3.81
C VAL A 19 10.97 -14.48 4.12
N LEU A 20 9.66 -14.72 4.09
CA LEU A 20 8.67 -13.70 4.49
C LEU A 20 8.83 -13.33 5.97
N ARG A 21 9.04 -14.32 6.85
CA ARG A 21 9.31 -14.06 8.28
C ARG A 21 10.61 -13.31 8.51
N LEU A 22 11.70 -13.69 7.81
CA LEU A 22 12.95 -12.94 7.84
C LEU A 22 12.69 -11.49 7.43
N THR A 23 12.04 -11.27 6.28
CA THR A 23 11.74 -9.93 5.76
C THR A 23 10.97 -9.11 6.78
N ALA A 24 9.91 -9.67 7.37
CA ALA A 24 9.14 -9.00 8.42
C ALA A 24 9.99 -8.61 9.63
N GLN A 25 10.86 -9.52 10.11
CA GLN A 25 11.76 -9.25 11.23
C GLN A 25 12.74 -8.11 10.91
N LEU A 26 13.31 -8.10 9.71
CA LEU A 26 14.25 -7.06 9.27
C LEU A 26 13.56 -5.70 9.15
N LEU A 27 12.34 -5.65 8.63
CA LEU A 27 11.56 -4.42 8.53
C LEU A 27 11.19 -3.88 9.91
N VAL A 28 10.78 -4.75 10.84
CA VAL A 28 10.49 -4.38 12.23
C VAL A 28 11.74 -3.85 12.93
N GLU A 29 12.90 -4.49 12.75
CA GLU A 29 14.15 -4.02 13.37
C GLU A 29 14.63 -2.69 12.78
N ALA A 30 14.52 -2.52 11.45
CA ALA A 30 14.84 -1.27 10.78
C ALA A 30 13.92 -0.14 11.26
N ALA A 31 12.61 -0.39 11.40
CA ALA A 31 11.65 0.55 11.96
C ALA A 31 11.96 0.88 13.44
N ARG A 32 12.25 -0.13 14.27
CA ARG A 32 12.56 0.05 15.69
C ARG A 32 13.79 0.92 15.93
N THR A 33 14.83 0.73 15.12
CA THR A 33 16.12 1.39 15.32
C THR A 33 16.26 2.69 14.53
N GLY A 34 15.54 2.82 13.41
CA GLY A 34 15.66 3.92 12.46
C GLY A 34 14.45 4.84 12.40
N GLY A 35 13.31 4.42 12.96
CA GLY A 35 12.06 5.15 13.02
C GLY A 35 11.84 5.91 14.31
N ASP A 36 10.58 6.26 14.54
CA ASP A 36 10.05 6.99 15.69
C ASP A 36 8.85 6.24 16.31
N ARG A 37 8.17 6.88 17.26
CA ARG A 37 7.03 6.29 17.97
C ARG A 37 5.80 6.05 17.08
N ASP A 38 5.69 6.78 15.98
CA ASP A 38 4.56 6.71 15.06
C ASP A 38 4.84 5.80 13.86
N THR A 39 5.99 5.11 13.87
CA THR A 39 6.38 4.20 12.81
C THR A 39 5.63 2.87 12.92
N LEU A 40 4.93 2.50 11.85
CA LEU A 40 4.13 1.29 11.75
C LEU A 40 4.63 0.41 10.61
N VAL A 41 4.77 -0.90 10.88
CA VAL A 41 5.08 -1.92 9.87
C VAL A 41 3.84 -2.76 9.64
N VAL A 42 3.44 -2.91 8.38
CA VAL A 42 2.23 -3.62 7.96
C VAL A 42 2.58 -4.65 6.89
N HIS A 43 2.08 -5.87 7.04
CA HIS A 43 2.12 -6.89 5.98
C HIS A 43 0.78 -6.90 5.26
N LEU A 44 0.77 -6.57 3.96
CA LEU A 44 -0.48 -6.53 3.18
C LEU A 44 -0.88 -7.91 2.64
N GLY A 45 0.09 -8.82 2.50
CA GLY A 45 -0.11 -10.16 1.95
C GLY A 45 0.93 -10.51 0.89
N GLY A 46 1.12 -11.81 0.65
CA GLY A 46 2.19 -12.29 -0.23
C GLY A 46 3.54 -11.76 0.23
N ASP A 47 4.27 -11.13 -0.69
CA ASP A 47 5.60 -10.53 -0.48
C ASP A 47 5.61 -8.99 -0.38
N ASP A 48 4.43 -8.38 -0.18
CA ASP A 48 4.24 -6.93 -0.09
C ASP A 48 4.11 -6.46 1.36
N PHE A 49 5.00 -5.53 1.73
CA PHE A 49 5.08 -4.90 3.05
C PHE A 49 5.01 -3.38 2.91
N PHE A 50 4.42 -2.74 3.93
CA PHE A 50 4.29 -1.30 4.02
C PHE A 50 4.89 -0.80 5.33
N ILE A 51 5.53 0.36 5.28
CA ILE A 51 5.96 1.09 6.46
C ILE A 51 5.39 2.50 6.37
N VAL A 52 4.71 2.93 7.42
CA VAL A 52 4.25 4.31 7.60
C VAL A 52 5.12 4.94 8.67
N THR A 53 5.69 6.10 8.39
CA THR A 53 6.66 6.78 9.27
C THR A 53 6.74 8.25 8.88
N THR A 54 7.47 9.05 9.66
CA THR A 54 7.76 10.45 9.30
C THR A 54 8.73 10.53 8.11
N PRO A 55 8.58 11.54 7.23
CA PRO A 55 9.38 11.62 6.00
C PRO A 55 10.90 11.60 6.21
N GLU A 56 11.38 12.13 7.34
CA GLU A 56 12.78 12.21 7.72
C GLU A 56 13.37 10.84 8.07
N ARG A 57 12.52 9.89 8.48
CA ARG A 57 12.92 8.54 8.89
C ARG A 57 12.89 7.54 7.75
N ALA A 58 12.08 7.80 6.73
CA ALA A 58 11.81 6.85 5.64
C ALA A 58 13.08 6.33 4.94
N ASP A 59 14.02 7.20 4.57
CA ASP A 59 15.27 6.77 3.94
C ASP A 59 16.13 5.94 4.90
N THR A 60 16.21 6.32 6.18
CA THR A 60 17.02 5.59 7.18
C THR A 60 16.50 4.17 7.35
N ILE A 61 15.18 4.01 7.49
CA ILE A 61 14.54 2.70 7.63
C ILE A 61 14.76 1.87 6.38
N ALA A 62 14.52 2.44 5.19
CA ALA A 62 14.69 1.72 3.93
C ALA A 62 16.13 1.22 3.76
N HIS A 63 17.13 2.08 3.92
CA HIS A 63 18.54 1.67 3.77
C HIS A 63 18.93 0.56 4.74
N ARG A 64 18.49 0.64 6.00
CA ARG A 64 18.77 -0.41 6.99
C ARG A 64 18.14 -1.75 6.61
N ALA A 65 16.87 -1.72 6.19
CA ALA A 65 16.17 -2.93 5.75
C ALA A 65 16.87 -3.56 4.54
N LEU A 66 17.23 -2.77 3.54
CA LEU A 66 17.92 -3.22 2.33
C LEU A 66 19.28 -3.86 2.66
N GLN A 67 20.10 -3.18 3.47
CA GLN A 67 21.42 -3.69 3.86
C GLN A 67 21.33 -4.99 4.63
N ALA A 68 20.41 -5.07 5.59
CA ALA A 68 20.23 -6.28 6.39
C ALA A 68 19.67 -7.44 5.54
N PHE A 69 18.77 -7.14 4.61
CA PHE A 69 18.23 -8.13 3.69
C PHE A 69 19.34 -8.68 2.77
N ASP A 70 20.14 -7.82 2.14
CA ASP A 70 21.24 -8.23 1.26
C ASP A 70 22.29 -9.08 1.98
N ALA A 71 22.53 -8.82 3.26
CA ALA A 71 23.48 -9.60 4.06
C ALA A 71 22.96 -11.00 4.40
N LEU A 72 21.65 -11.16 4.60
CA LEU A 72 21.06 -12.38 5.16
C LEU A 72 20.37 -13.26 4.12
N ILE A 73 19.81 -12.67 3.06
CA ILE A 73 19.08 -13.42 2.05
C ILE A 73 19.91 -14.51 1.35
N PRO A 74 21.24 -14.35 1.10
CA PRO A 74 22.02 -15.42 0.48
C PRO A 74 22.09 -16.69 1.34
N LEU A 75 21.90 -16.58 2.66
CA LEU A 75 21.89 -17.73 3.57
C LEU A 75 20.62 -18.58 3.45
N HIS A 76 19.59 -18.06 2.77
CA HIS A 76 18.36 -18.79 2.45
C HIS A 76 18.45 -19.56 1.12
N TYR A 77 19.62 -19.59 0.49
CA TYR A 77 19.92 -20.39 -0.68
C TYR A 77 20.84 -21.54 -0.32
N ASP A 78 20.72 -22.63 -1.06
CA ASP A 78 21.66 -23.74 -0.95
C ASP A 78 23.03 -23.28 -1.44
N GLU A 79 24.10 -23.90 -0.94
CA GLU A 79 25.46 -23.42 -1.19
C GLU A 79 25.80 -23.34 -2.68
N ALA A 80 25.32 -24.30 -3.48
CA ALA A 80 25.53 -24.34 -4.92
C ALA A 80 24.91 -23.12 -5.62
N ASP A 81 23.63 -22.83 -5.34
CA ASP A 81 22.90 -21.70 -5.95
C ASP A 81 23.46 -20.36 -5.48
N ARG A 82 23.79 -20.26 -4.17
CA ARG A 82 24.44 -19.07 -3.60
C ARG A 82 25.77 -18.77 -4.30
N ARG A 83 26.58 -19.80 -4.56
CA ARG A 83 27.88 -19.67 -5.21
C ARG A 83 27.74 -19.38 -6.71
N ALA A 84 26.68 -19.87 -7.35
CA ALA A 84 26.33 -19.56 -8.73
C ALA A 84 25.71 -18.15 -8.89
N GLY A 85 25.16 -17.58 -7.81
CA GLY A 85 24.51 -16.27 -7.80
C GLY A 85 23.10 -16.26 -8.41
N HIS A 86 22.54 -17.43 -8.69
CA HIS A 86 21.22 -17.60 -9.30
C HIS A 86 20.65 -18.99 -9.04
N ILE A 87 19.33 -19.12 -9.15
CA ILE A 87 18.62 -20.40 -9.26
C ILE A 87 18.21 -20.63 -10.72
N VAL A 88 18.08 -21.89 -11.10
CA VAL A 88 17.66 -22.29 -12.44
C VAL A 88 16.28 -22.92 -12.35
N ALA A 89 15.27 -22.25 -12.91
CA ALA A 89 13.90 -22.76 -12.90
C ALA A 89 13.35 -22.85 -14.33
N THR A 90 12.56 -23.89 -14.57
CA THR A 90 11.90 -24.11 -15.86
C THR A 90 10.53 -23.46 -15.84
N ASP A 91 10.23 -22.64 -16.85
CA ASP A 91 8.89 -22.08 -17.00
C ASP A 91 7.87 -23.12 -17.49
N ARG A 92 6.60 -22.71 -17.60
CA ARG A 92 5.51 -23.60 -18.05
C ARG A 92 5.63 -24.05 -19.51
N GLN A 93 6.52 -23.43 -20.29
CA GLN A 93 6.78 -23.75 -21.69
C GLN A 93 8.02 -24.66 -21.85
N GLY A 94 8.60 -25.10 -20.73
CA GLY A 94 9.79 -25.96 -20.73
C GLY A 94 11.09 -25.18 -20.91
N GLN A 95 11.06 -23.84 -20.91
CA GLN A 95 12.26 -23.04 -21.09
C GLN A 95 12.96 -22.81 -19.76
N THR A 96 14.27 -23.10 -19.75
CA THR A 96 15.13 -22.85 -18.60
C THR A 96 15.43 -21.37 -18.47
N GLN A 97 15.14 -20.81 -17.29
CA GLN A 97 15.43 -19.42 -16.96
C GLN A 97 16.34 -19.35 -15.73
N HIS A 98 17.28 -18.40 -15.75
CA HIS A 98 18.16 -18.11 -14.63
C HIS A 98 17.60 -16.93 -13.85
N PHE A 99 17.26 -17.14 -12.58
CA PHE A 99 16.78 -16.09 -11.69
C PHE A 99 17.88 -15.73 -10.70
N PRO A 100 18.33 -14.46 -10.65
CA PRO A 100 19.33 -14.05 -9.68
C PRO A 100 18.79 -14.20 -8.26
N LEU A 101 19.69 -14.15 -7.27
CA LEU A 101 19.29 -14.14 -5.86
C LEU A 101 18.28 -13.01 -5.60
N MET A 102 17.35 -13.26 -4.68
CA MET A 102 16.30 -12.30 -4.31
C MET A 102 16.93 -11.00 -3.81
N THR A 103 16.26 -9.91 -4.12
CA THR A 103 16.60 -8.57 -3.66
C THR A 103 15.36 -7.89 -3.09
N LEU A 104 15.57 -6.77 -2.40
CA LEU A 104 14.52 -5.97 -1.80
C LEU A 104 14.43 -4.60 -2.47
N SER A 105 13.34 -4.39 -3.22
CA SER A 105 12.93 -3.07 -3.70
C SER A 105 12.04 -2.36 -2.68
N ALA A 106 12.42 -1.14 -2.31
CA ALA A 106 11.62 -0.22 -1.49
C ALA A 106 11.21 1.02 -2.30
N CYS A 107 9.99 1.51 -2.06
CA CYS A 107 9.46 2.72 -2.67
C CYS A 107 8.98 3.67 -1.57
N ILE A 108 9.38 4.94 -1.63
CA ILE A 108 9.01 5.96 -0.65
C ILE A 108 8.17 7.01 -1.34
N ALA A 109 6.94 7.21 -0.85
CA ALA A 109 6.10 8.34 -1.22
C ALA A 109 5.78 9.14 0.04
N THR A 110 5.91 10.47 -0.04
CA THR A 110 5.66 11.39 1.08
C THR A 110 4.62 12.44 0.70
N ASN A 111 4.05 13.09 1.71
CA ASN A 111 3.18 14.25 1.57
C ASN A 111 3.97 15.59 1.70
N GLU A 112 5.30 15.55 1.66
CA GLU A 112 6.13 16.75 1.81
C GLU A 112 5.95 17.74 0.65
N ALA A 113 5.70 17.22 -0.56
CA ALA A 113 5.51 18.05 -1.75
C ALA A 113 4.08 18.59 -1.87
N GLU A 114 3.07 17.84 -1.43
CA GLU A 114 1.66 18.22 -1.42
C GLU A 114 0.84 17.42 -0.42
N ASP A 115 -0.25 18.03 0.06
CA ASP A 115 -1.25 17.36 0.88
C ASP A 115 -1.85 16.15 0.15
N VAL A 116 -1.79 14.99 0.80
CA VAL A 116 -2.49 13.80 0.34
C VAL A 116 -3.95 13.91 0.76
N THR A 117 -4.84 14.14 -0.22
CA THR A 117 -6.28 14.28 0.04
C THR A 117 -7.03 12.96 -0.12
N HIS A 118 -6.42 11.96 -0.76
CA HIS A 118 -7.02 10.64 -0.98
C HIS A 118 -5.95 9.53 -0.94
N PRO A 119 -6.15 8.40 -0.23
CA PRO A 119 -5.17 7.31 -0.13
C PRO A 119 -4.71 6.75 -1.49
N GLY A 120 -5.60 6.79 -2.48
CA GLY A 120 -5.31 6.38 -3.86
C GLY A 120 -4.15 7.15 -4.53
N GLN A 121 -3.84 8.37 -4.08
CA GLN A 121 -2.69 9.13 -4.58
C GLN A 121 -1.37 8.46 -4.19
N ILE A 122 -1.23 8.05 -2.92
CA ILE A 122 -0.07 7.31 -2.41
C ILE A 122 0.04 5.96 -3.13
N ALA A 123 -1.08 5.23 -3.25
CA ALA A 123 -1.08 3.92 -3.91
C ALA A 123 -0.61 4.00 -5.37
N ARG A 124 -1.08 5.02 -6.12
CA ARG A 124 -0.63 5.28 -7.49
C ARG A 124 0.87 5.61 -7.54
N ALA A 125 1.32 6.52 -6.68
CA ALA A 125 2.72 6.91 -6.59
C ALA A 125 3.63 5.69 -6.38
N LEU A 126 3.31 4.87 -5.39
CA LEU A 126 4.06 3.65 -5.07
C LEU A 126 4.03 2.64 -6.20
N THR A 127 2.91 2.49 -6.93
CA THR A 127 2.81 1.59 -8.08
C THR A 127 3.75 2.02 -9.23
N GLU A 128 3.78 3.32 -9.51
CA GLU A 128 4.68 3.89 -10.53
C GLU A 128 6.14 3.72 -10.11
N LEU A 129 6.48 4.01 -8.85
CA LEU A 129 7.83 3.81 -8.30
C LEU A 129 8.24 2.34 -8.30
N LYS A 130 7.32 1.41 -8.00
CA LYS A 130 7.60 -0.04 -7.99
C LYS A 130 8.05 -0.52 -9.37
N SER A 131 7.46 0.04 -10.43
CA SER A 131 7.87 -0.25 -11.82
C SER A 131 9.28 0.24 -12.13
N VAL A 132 9.75 1.30 -11.46
CA VAL A 132 11.12 1.80 -11.55
C VAL A 132 12.07 0.93 -10.75
N ALA A 133 11.72 0.65 -9.49
CA ALA A 133 12.55 -0.13 -8.57
C ALA A 133 12.85 -1.53 -9.11
N LYS A 134 11.82 -2.21 -9.66
CA LYS A 134 11.93 -3.57 -10.21
C LYS A 134 12.82 -3.71 -11.45
N ARG A 135 13.32 -2.60 -12.03
CA ARG A 135 14.33 -2.64 -13.10
C ARG A 135 15.76 -2.81 -12.57
N SER A 136 15.96 -2.60 -11.28
CA SER A 136 17.26 -2.76 -10.64
C SER A 136 17.58 -4.25 -10.46
N PRO A 137 18.78 -4.73 -10.83
CA PRO A 137 19.24 -6.08 -10.50
C PRO A 137 19.72 -6.23 -9.04
N ARG A 138 19.65 -5.14 -8.25
CA ARG A 138 20.08 -5.07 -6.85
C ARG A 138 18.97 -4.49 -6.00
N SER A 139 19.03 -4.74 -4.69
CA SER A 139 18.19 -4.04 -3.72
C SER A 139 18.30 -2.53 -3.90
N THR A 140 17.16 -1.86 -3.94
CA THR A 140 17.09 -0.44 -4.32
C THR A 140 15.98 0.27 -3.59
N CYS A 141 16.19 1.55 -3.32
CA CYS A 141 15.18 2.43 -2.75
C CYS A 141 14.91 3.56 -3.74
N VAL A 142 13.64 3.72 -4.13
CA VAL A 142 13.20 4.80 -5.01
C VAL A 142 12.24 5.71 -4.25
N ARG A 143 12.64 6.96 -4.04
CA ARG A 143 11.80 7.99 -3.43
C ARG A 143 11.10 8.81 -4.51
N ASP A 144 9.83 9.10 -4.32
CA ASP A 144 9.12 10.04 -5.16
C ASP A 144 9.75 11.42 -5.02
N ARG A 145 10.21 11.98 -6.14
CA ARG A 145 10.78 13.33 -6.22
C ARG A 145 9.88 14.27 -7.01
N ARG A 146 8.70 13.82 -7.43
CA ARG A 146 7.78 14.62 -8.22
C ARG A 146 7.11 15.63 -7.32
N GLY A 147 7.18 16.89 -7.74
CA GLY A 147 6.28 17.92 -7.24
C GLY A 147 4.88 17.70 -7.84
N LYS A 148 3.88 18.02 -7.02
CA LYS A 148 2.43 18.02 -7.26
C LYS A 148 1.80 16.73 -7.82
N TYR A 149 0.93 16.10 -7.02
CA TYR A 149 0.02 15.07 -7.52
C TYR A 149 -1.13 15.74 -8.27
N PRO A 150 -1.50 15.26 -9.47
CA PRO A 150 -2.65 15.82 -10.18
C PRO A 150 -3.91 15.67 -9.31
N LYS A 151 -4.52 16.81 -8.95
CA LYS A 151 -5.83 16.90 -8.30
C LYS A 151 -6.86 16.22 -9.20
N THR A 152 -7.09 14.94 -9.00
CA THR A 152 -8.12 14.23 -9.75
C THR A 152 -8.89 13.33 -8.80
N PHE A 153 -9.95 13.89 -8.22
CA PHE A 153 -11.16 13.17 -7.82
C PHE A 153 -12.32 14.18 -7.80
N THR A 154 -13.01 14.34 -8.95
CA THR A 154 -14.43 14.72 -8.89
C THR A 154 -15.19 13.47 -8.47
N ARG A 155 -15.65 13.48 -7.23
CA ARG A 155 -16.71 12.59 -6.73
C ARG A 155 -17.83 12.61 -7.78
N ARG A 156 -18.08 11.49 -8.47
CA ARG A 156 -19.36 11.35 -9.17
C ARG A 156 -20.44 11.53 -8.12
N GLU A 157 -21.31 12.51 -8.35
CA GLU A 157 -22.47 12.78 -7.54
C GLU A 157 -23.21 11.47 -7.27
N ARG A 158 -23.69 11.32 -6.02
CA ARG A 158 -24.55 10.21 -5.65
C ARG A 158 -25.73 10.18 -6.63
N ASP A 159 -25.87 9.09 -7.38
CA ASP A 159 -27.11 8.79 -8.07
C ASP A 159 -28.24 8.77 -7.03
N PRO A 160 -29.37 9.47 -7.25
CA PRO A 160 -30.49 9.40 -6.34
C PRO A 160 -31.14 8.01 -6.42
N GLU A 161 -31.36 7.38 -5.26
CA GLU A 161 -32.02 6.08 -5.18
C GLU A 161 -33.44 6.13 -5.78
N PRO A 162 -33.86 5.11 -6.55
CA PRO A 162 -35.20 5.06 -7.09
C PRO A 162 -36.22 4.60 -6.02
N GLY A 163 -37.06 5.54 -5.61
CA GLY A 163 -38.51 5.35 -5.39
C GLY A 163 -38.96 4.24 -4.43
N ARG A 164 -39.09 4.58 -3.14
CA ARG A 164 -40.00 3.84 -2.25
C ARG A 164 -41.44 4.28 -2.53
N ARG A 165 -42.22 3.40 -3.13
CA ARG A 165 -43.69 3.52 -3.16
C ARG A 165 -44.23 3.22 -1.76
N THR A 166 -45.04 4.12 -1.22
CA THR A 166 -46.08 3.76 -0.25
C THR A 166 -47.38 4.38 -0.72
N SER A 167 -48.25 3.48 -1.19
CA SER A 167 -49.68 3.66 -1.35
C SER A 167 -50.37 3.87 0.00
N GLY A 168 -51.40 4.71 0.03
CA GLY A 168 -52.57 4.48 0.88
C GLY A 168 -52.92 5.60 1.85
N ASP A 169 -54.13 6.12 1.63
CA ASP A 169 -55.05 6.75 2.59
C ASP A 169 -54.78 8.18 3.08
N THR A 170 -55.77 9.04 3.32
CA THR A 170 -57.11 9.39 2.81
C THR A 170 -57.55 10.57 3.71
N ALA A 171 -58.55 11.36 3.27
CA ALA A 171 -59.29 12.40 4.02
C ALA A 171 -58.54 13.73 4.27
N ALA A 172 -58.90 14.85 3.63
CA ALA A 172 -60.12 15.67 3.79
C ALA A 172 -60.11 16.52 5.07
N ASP A 173 -59.92 17.84 4.89
CA ASP A 173 -60.56 18.98 5.60
C ASP A 173 -59.62 20.18 5.57
N ASP A 174 -60.05 21.43 5.61
CA ASP A 174 -61.17 22.16 5.01
C ASP A 174 -60.68 23.62 5.08
N ALA A 175 -61.11 24.43 4.13
CA ALA A 175 -60.67 25.81 3.98
C ALA A 175 -61.28 26.74 5.03
N THR A 176 -60.46 27.63 5.62
CA THR A 176 -60.68 29.09 5.85
C THR A 176 -61.99 29.52 6.56
N PRO A 177 -62.00 30.40 7.59
CA PRO A 177 -61.60 31.77 7.31
C PRO A 177 -60.92 32.60 8.41
N GLY A 178 -60.11 33.55 7.93
CA GLY A 178 -59.78 34.76 8.67
C GLY A 178 -60.93 35.76 8.65
N GLY A 179 -61.09 36.50 9.74
CA GLY A 179 -61.97 37.66 9.80
C GLY A 179 -62.32 38.07 11.22
N GLY A 180 -61.73 39.17 11.68
CA GLY A 180 -62.46 40.16 12.48
C GLY A 180 -62.22 40.21 14.01
N SER A 181 -61.51 41.28 14.39
CA SER A 181 -62.00 42.31 15.33
C SER A 181 -61.80 42.16 16.84
N THR A 182 -61.08 43.17 17.36
CA THR A 182 -61.33 43.99 18.56
C THR A 182 -61.14 43.43 19.97
N ALA A 183 -60.13 44.03 20.62
CA ALA A 183 -60.25 44.87 21.83
C ALA A 183 -60.21 44.25 23.24
N ASP A 184 -59.45 44.98 24.05
CA ASP A 184 -59.61 45.28 25.48
C ASP A 184 -58.99 44.40 26.58
N ARG A 185 -57.96 45.02 27.17
CA ARG A 185 -57.77 45.38 28.60
C ARG A 185 -57.47 44.31 29.65
N GLU A 186 -56.29 44.52 30.25
CA GLU A 186 -56.02 44.67 31.70
C GLU A 186 -56.98 43.99 32.69
N ALA A 187 -56.47 43.00 33.44
CA ALA A 187 -56.23 43.07 34.89
C ALA A 187 -55.60 41.75 35.38
#